data_AF-A0A1H4FSK3-F1
#
_entry.id   AF-A0A1H4FSK3-F1
#
_cell.length_a   1.000
_cell.length_b   1.000
_cell.length_c   1.000
_cell.angle_alpha   90.00
_cell.angle_beta   90.00
_cell.angle_gamma   90.00
#
_symmetry.space_group_name_H-M   'P 1'
#
loop_
_entity.id
_entity.type
_entity.pdbx_description
1 polymer ?
#
loop_
_entity_poly.entity_id
_entity_poly.type
_entity_poly.pdbx_seq_one_letter_code
_entity_poly.pdbx_strand_id
1 'polypeptide(L)'
;MIPAVIRWSLANRFLVLALALALTIGGVWAARETPIDAIPDLSDVQVIVKTPYPGQAPQVVEDQITYPIATAMNRAGFPGGCFSLATRPSRVSPERRRRRLRPR
;
A
#
# COMPACT_ATOMS: atom_id res chain seq x y z
N MET A 1 -3.79 12.68 49.87
CA MET A 1 -3.56 13.33 48.55
C MET A 1 -4.81 13.38 47.70
N ILE A 2 -5.48 12.25 47.41
CA ILE A 2 -6.76 12.19 46.69
C ILE A 2 -7.85 13.15 47.22
N PRO A 3 -8.12 13.24 48.54
CA PRO A 3 -9.13 14.18 49.05
C PRO A 3 -8.78 15.66 48.82
N ALA A 4 -7.50 16.01 48.65
CA ALA A 4 -7.10 17.37 48.32
C ALA A 4 -7.46 17.72 46.87
N VAL A 5 -7.26 16.78 45.93
CA VAL A 5 -7.65 16.93 44.52
C VAL A 5 -9.16 17.05 44.40
N ILE A 6 -9.93 16.21 45.11
CA ILE A 6 -11.40 16.25 45.08
C ILE A 6 -11.93 17.59 45.60
N ARG A 7 -11.42 18.09 46.74
CA ARG A 7 -11.81 19.39 47.29
C ARG A 7 -11.46 20.55 46.37
N TRP A 8 -10.30 20.49 45.70
CA TRP A 8 -9.90 21.50 44.72
C TRP A 8 -10.79 21.48 43.47
N SER A 9 -11.16 20.30 42.99
CA SER A 9 -12.11 20.13 41.88
C SER A 9 -13.52 20.62 42.22
N LEU A 10 -13.97 20.44 43.47
CA LEU A 10 -15.25 20.95 43.97
C LEU A 10 -15.27 22.48 44.12
N ALA A 11 -14.17 23.06 44.60
CA ALA A 11 -14.04 24.51 44.74
C ALA A 11 -14.01 25.23 43.37
N ASN A 12 -13.36 24.62 42.37
CA ASN A 12 -13.24 25.15 41.01
C ASN A 12 -14.17 24.42 40.01
N ARG A 13 -15.40 24.10 40.43
CA ARG A 13 -16.36 23.34 39.61
C ARG A 13 -16.57 23.87 38.19
N PHE A 14 -16.52 25.19 38.02
CA PHE A 14 -16.64 25.83 36.70
C PHE A 14 -15.47 25.50 35.78
N LEU A 15 -14.24 25.51 36.29
CA LEU A 15 -13.04 25.15 35.52
C LEU A 15 -13.09 23.68 35.10
N VAL A 16 -13.48 22.79 36.02
CA VAL A 16 -13.58 21.35 35.75
C VAL A 16 -14.65 21.07 34.68
N LEU A 17 -15.82 21.71 34.77
CA LEU A 17 -16.88 21.58 33.77
C LEU A 17 -16.46 22.13 32.40
N ALA A 18 -15.80 23.29 32.36
CA ALA A 18 -15.29 23.86 31.12
C ALA A 18 -14.25 22.94 30.45
N LEU A 19 -13.35 22.35 31.24
CA LEU A 19 -12.32 21.45 30.74
C LEU A 19 -12.90 20.12 30.26
N ALA A 20 -13.90 19.58 30.96
CA ALA A 20 -14.66 18.42 30.51
C ALA A 20 -15.43 18.69 29.21
N LEU A 21 -16.04 19.88 29.06
CA LEU A 21 -16.72 20.30 27.84
C LEU A 21 -15.73 20.43 26.67
N ALA A 22 -14.58 21.06 26.90
CA ALA A 22 -13.53 21.21 25.89
C ALA A 22 -12.99 19.84 25.43
N LEU A 23 -12.76 18.91 26.36
CA LEU A 23 -12.37 17.54 26.04
C LEU A 23 -13.44 16.80 25.24
N THR A 24 -14.71 16.98 25.58
CA THR A 24 -15.81 16.34 24.88
C THR A 24 -15.92 16.87 23.44
N ILE A 25 -15.84 18.19 23.26
CA ILE A 25 -15.87 18.83 21.93
C ILE A 25 -14.66 18.41 21.10
N GLY A 26 -13.45 18.44 21.69
CA GLY A 26 -12.23 17.99 21.02
C GLY A 26 -12.28 16.50 20.65
N GLY A 27 -12.82 15.66 21.53
CA GLY A 27 -13.02 14.24 21.28
C GLY A 27 -14.02 13.97 20.16
N VAL A 28 -15.15 14.69 20.12
CA VAL A 28 -16.14 14.59 19.04
C VAL A 28 -15.55 15.07 17.71
N TRP A 29 -14.75 16.14 17.73
CA TRP A 29 -14.08 16.64 16.53
C TRP A 29 -13.07 15.62 16.00
N ALA A 30 -12.21 15.08 16.87
CA ALA A 30 -11.25 14.04 16.51
C ALA A 30 -11.95 12.76 15.99
N ALA A 31 -13.04 12.33 16.62
CA ALA A 31 -13.81 11.16 16.19
C ALA A 31 -14.47 11.35 14.82
N ARG A 32 -14.82 12.58 14.44
CA ARG A 32 -15.37 12.91 13.11
C ARG A 32 -14.29 13.03 12.04
N GLU A 33 -13.13 13.58 12.40
CA GLU A 33 -12.00 13.76 11.47
C GLU A 33 -11.23 12.46 11.23
N THR A 34 -11.37 11.47 12.13
CA THR A 34 -10.72 10.17 11.94
C THR A 34 -11.38 9.44 10.76
N PRO A 35 -10.66 9.19 9.66
CA PRO A 35 -11.21 8.45 8.54
C PRO A 35 -11.50 7.02 9.01
N ILE A 36 -12.78 6.65 8.97
CA ILE A 36 -13.20 5.27 9.23
C ILE A 36 -12.90 4.47 7.97
N ASP A 37 -11.78 3.75 8.00
CA ASP A 37 -11.45 2.77 6.96
C ASP A 37 -12.15 1.45 7.32
N ALA A 38 -13.24 1.14 6.60
CA ALA A 38 -14.08 -0.02 6.90
C ALA A 38 -13.43 -1.35 6.49
N ILE A 39 -12.33 -1.31 5.75
CA ILE A 39 -11.58 -2.46 5.29
C ILE A 39 -10.11 -2.15 5.58
N PRO A 40 -9.51 -2.76 6.61
CA PRO A 40 -8.06 -2.66 6.75
C PRO A 40 -7.43 -3.20 5.46
N ASP A 41 -6.37 -2.56 4.97
CA ASP A 41 -5.67 -3.04 3.76
C ASP A 41 -5.17 -4.47 4.00
N LEU A 42 -5.86 -5.44 3.39
CA LEU A 42 -5.54 -6.86 3.44
C LEU A 42 -4.65 -7.28 2.26
N SER A 43 -4.20 -6.33 1.45
CA SER A 43 -3.31 -6.59 0.33
C SER A 43 -1.88 -6.74 0.86
N ASP A 44 -1.20 -7.83 0.50
CA ASP A 44 0.24 -7.87 0.69
C ASP A 44 0.90 -6.72 -0.08
N VAL A 45 1.92 -6.10 0.50
CA VAL A 45 2.69 -5.03 -0.15
C VAL A 45 3.53 -5.64 -1.26
N GLN A 46 2.92 -5.80 -2.44
CA GLN A 46 3.56 -6.39 -3.61
C GLN A 46 4.11 -5.31 -4.55
N VAL A 47 5.40 -5.39 -4.85
CA VAL A 47 6.04 -4.56 -5.88
C VAL A 47 6.13 -5.36 -7.18
N ILE A 48 5.47 -4.88 -8.24
CA ILE A 48 5.43 -5.57 -9.55
C ILE A 48 6.47 -4.94 -10.49
N VAL A 49 7.50 -5.72 -10.87
CA VAL A 49 8.49 -5.33 -11.87
C VAL A 49 8.13 -5.96 -13.22
N LYS A 50 7.89 -5.13 -14.25
CA LYS A 50 7.57 -5.59 -15.62
C LYS A 50 8.67 -5.18 -16.59
N THR A 51 9.30 -6.17 -17.23
CA THR A 51 10.36 -5.97 -18.23
C THR A 51 9.91 -6.52 -19.59
N PRO A 52 9.48 -5.66 -20.54
CA PRO A 52 9.07 -6.13 -21.86
C PRO A 52 10.29 -6.56 -22.70
N TYR A 53 10.30 -7.81 -23.17
CA TYR A 53 11.35 -8.36 -24.05
C TYR A 53 10.72 -9.05 -25.28
N PRO A 54 10.37 -8.29 -26.33
CA PRO A 54 9.60 -8.81 -27.45
C PRO A 54 10.45 -9.68 -28.40
N GLY A 55 9.86 -10.77 -28.91
CA GLY A 55 10.45 -11.58 -29.98
C GLY A 55 11.49 -12.62 -29.53
N GLN A 56 11.58 -12.88 -28.23
CA GLN A 56 12.55 -13.80 -27.65
C GLN A 56 11.82 -15.01 -27.04
N ALA A 57 12.49 -16.15 -27.05
CA ALA A 57 11.91 -17.37 -26.48
C ALA A 57 11.68 -17.20 -24.97
N PRO A 58 10.60 -17.76 -24.40
CA PRO A 58 10.32 -17.66 -22.97
C PRO A 58 11.49 -18.11 -22.08
N GLN A 59 12.23 -19.15 -22.50
CA GLN A 59 13.43 -19.63 -21.81
C GLN A 59 14.51 -18.54 -21.67
N VAL A 60 14.75 -17.78 -22.75
CA VAL A 60 15.78 -16.72 -22.76
C VAL A 60 15.38 -15.55 -21.86
N VAL A 61 14.07 -15.23 -21.80
CA VAL A 61 13.52 -14.22 -20.88
C VAL A 61 13.67 -14.67 -19.43
N GLU A 62 13.53 -15.97 -19.17
CA GLU A 62 13.71 -16.52 -17.84
C GLU A 62 15.17 -16.41 -17.38
N ASP A 63 16.10 -16.95 -18.17
CA ASP A 63 17.52 -17.03 -17.85
C ASP A 63 18.22 -15.65 -17.80
N GLN A 64 17.88 -14.74 -18.72
CA GLN A 64 18.60 -13.47 -18.83
C GLN A 64 18.01 -12.32 -18.03
N ILE A 65 16.73 -12.39 -17.67
CA ILE A 65 16.04 -11.26 -17.04
C ILE A 65 15.43 -11.70 -15.71
N THR A 66 14.66 -12.77 -15.74
CA THR A 66 13.82 -13.18 -14.62
C THR A 66 14.65 -13.70 -13.44
N TYR A 67 15.55 -14.66 -13.68
CA TYR A 67 16.45 -15.20 -12.65
C TYR A 67 17.43 -14.19 -12.03
N PRO A 68 18.13 -13.33 -12.80
CA PRO A 68 19.06 -12.37 -12.21
C PRO A 68 18.34 -11.31 -11.38
N ILE A 69 17.15 -10.86 -11.79
CA ILE A 69 16.35 -9.90 -11.02
C ILE A 69 15.89 -10.53 -9.70
N ALA A 70 15.36 -11.76 -9.74
CA ALA A 70 14.93 -12.47 -8.54
C ALA A 70 16.07 -12.71 -7.54
N THR A 71 17.24 -13.11 -8.05
CA THR A 71 18.42 -13.36 -7.23
C THR A 71 18.98 -12.06 -6.64
N ALA A 72 18.97 -10.96 -7.41
CA ALA A 72 19.37 -9.65 -6.93
C ALA A 72 18.42 -9.13 -5.83
N MET A 73 17.11 -9.32 -5.98
CA MET A 73 16.12 -8.93 -4.96
C MET A 73 16.27 -9.74 -3.66
N ASN A 74 16.54 -11.04 -3.77
CA ASN A 74 16.80 -11.88 -2.60
C ASN A 74 18.11 -11.47 -1.89
N ARG A 75 19.18 -11.16 -2.65
CA ARG A 75 20.47 -10.71 -2.09
C ARG A 75 20.42 -9.31 -1.49
N ALA A 76 19.62 -8.41 -2.06
CA ALA A 76 19.49 -7.03 -1.61
C ALA A 76 18.73 -6.89 -0.27
N GLY A 77 18.35 -8.00 0.36
CA GLY A 77 17.85 -8.01 1.72
C GLY A 77 16.41 -7.54 1.83
N PHE A 78 15.51 -8.00 0.93
CA PHE A 78 14.06 -7.96 1.17
C PHE A 78 13.65 -9.16 2.03
N PRO A 79 13.64 -9.04 3.37
CA PRO A 79 13.44 -10.18 4.26
C PRO A 79 11.93 -10.36 4.42
N GLY A 80 11.36 -11.42 3.84
CA GLY A 80 9.95 -11.77 4.02
C GLY A 80 9.01 -11.49 2.84
N GLY A 81 9.53 -11.11 1.66
CA GLY A 81 8.70 -10.97 0.46
C GLY A 81 8.36 -12.34 -0.16
N CYS A 82 7.06 -12.62 -0.34
CA CYS A 82 6.61 -13.74 -1.18
C CYS A 82 6.72 -13.31 -2.65
N PHE A 83 7.79 -13.74 -3.32
CA PHE A 83 8.07 -13.35 -4.71
C PHE A 83 7.42 -14.34 -5.69
N SER A 84 6.51 -13.86 -6.54
CA SER A 84 5.84 -14.67 -7.56
C SER A 84 6.33 -14.30 -8.96
N LEU A 85 6.94 -15.26 -9.66
CA LEU A 85 7.48 -15.08 -11.00
C LEU A 85 6.47 -15.56 -12.05
N ALA A 86 6.19 -14.73 -13.05
CA ALA A 86 5.36 -15.12 -14.19
C ALA A 86 5.90 -14.49 -15.49
N THR A 87 6.40 -15.31 -16.40
CA THR A 87 6.75 -14.91 -17.78
C THR A 87 5.48 -14.91 -18.62
N ARG A 88 4.93 -13.72 -18.88
CA ARG A 88 3.76 -13.60 -19.77
C ARG A 88 4.24 -13.57 -21.23
N PRO A 89 3.87 -14.55 -22.08
CA PRO A 89 4.26 -14.52 -23.48
C PRO A 89 3.66 -13.28 -24.14
N SER A 90 4.50 -12.45 -24.75
CA SER A 90 4.03 -11.32 -25.54
C SER A 90 3.28 -11.86 -26.77
N ARG A 91 1.96 -12.03 -26.65
CA ARG A 91 1.11 -12.21 -27.83
C ARG A 91 1.28 -10.96 -28.67
N VAL A 92 2.10 -11.04 -29.71
CA VAL A 92 2.17 -10.02 -30.75
C VAL A 92 0.76 -9.91 -31.33
N SER A 93 0.06 -8.82 -31.00
CA SER A 93 -1.29 -8.59 -31.47
C SER A 93 -1.28 -8.61 -33.02
N PRO A 94 -2.05 -9.50 -33.66
CA PRO A 94 -2.03 -9.69 -35.12
C PRO A 94 -2.52 -8.44 -35.90
N GLU A 95 -3.12 -7.46 -35.22
CA GLU A 95 -3.64 -6.22 -35.79
C GLU A 95 -2.58 -5.39 -36.54
N ARG A 96 -1.31 -5.42 -36.09
CA ARG A 96 -0.24 -4.61 -36.72
C ARG A 96 0.25 -5.21 -38.05
N ARG A 97 -0.08 -6.47 -38.34
CA ARG A 97 0.26 -7.14 -39.62
C ARG A 97 -0.75 -6.84 -40.72
N ARG A 98 -2.00 -6.47 -40.38
CA ARG A 98 -3.05 -6.13 -41.36
C ARG A 98 -2.93 -4.73 -41.96
N ARG A 99 -2.20 -3.80 -41.34
CA ARG A 99 -2.00 -2.44 -41.89
C ARG A 99 -0.90 -2.31 -42.95
N ARG A 100 -0.06 -3.33 -43.16
CA ARG A 100 0.99 -3.32 -44.21
C ARG A 100 0.59 -3.98 -45.52
N LEU A 101 -0.61 -4.56 -45.60
CA LEU A 101 -1.12 -5.29 -46.77
C LEU A 101 -2.36 -4.62 -47.39
N ARG A 102 -2.46 -3.28 -47.34
CA ARG A 102 -3.37 -2.56 -48.23
C ARG A 102 -2.58 -2.06 -49.44
N PRO A 103 -2.73 -2.66 -50.63
CA PRO A 103 -2.35 -1.99 -51.86
C PRO A 103 -3.24 -0.74 -52.04
N ARG A 104 -2.63 0.30 -52.61
CA ARG A 104 -3.33 1.51 -53.06
C ARG A 104 -4.35 1.16 -54.14
#